data_AF-A0A8J3E2X7-F1
#
_entry.id   AF-A0A8J3E2X7-F1
#
_cell.length_a   1.000
_cell.length_b   1.000
_cell.length_c   1.000
_cell.angle_alpha   90.00
_cell.angle_beta   90.00
_cell.angle_gamma   90.00
#
_symmetry.space_group_name_H-M   'P 1'
#
loop_
_entity.id
_entity.type
_entity.pdbx_description
1 polymer ?
#
loop_
_entity_poly.entity_id
_entity_poly.type
_entity_poly.pdbx_seq_one_letter_code
_entity_poly.pdbx_strand_id
1 'polypeptide(L)'
;MDIPHEAVLLRIFTSADDRCGEDPLYLAIVNKARERQLAGATVLRGPLGFGVSRRMHQPHLFPLTLDLPVVVEIVDAEERIEAFLPVLDEMMESGLVTLEKARVLQYGRKRSGYLERLKERLFHARPPEEPRTAEEAAEPSDQR
;
A
#
# COMPACT_ATOMS: atom_id res chain seq x y z
N MET A 1 -4.03 7.27 18.10
CA MET A 1 -4.23 7.27 16.65
C MET A 1 -5.08 6.06 16.32
N ASP A 2 -6.09 6.25 15.49
CA ASP A 2 -6.96 5.19 15.00
C ASP A 2 -6.96 5.32 13.46
N ILE A 3 -6.87 4.19 12.76
CA ILE A 3 -6.93 4.18 11.29
C ILE A 3 -8.31 3.68 10.89
N PRO A 4 -9.01 4.33 9.95
CA PRO A 4 -10.26 3.79 9.44
C PRO A 4 -10.10 2.39 8.84
N HIS A 5 -11.19 1.62 8.84
CA HIS A 5 -11.23 0.29 8.22
C HIS A 5 -10.96 0.37 6.72
N GLU A 6 -11.39 1.44 6.06
CA GLU A 6 -11.03 1.77 4.69
C GLU A 6 -9.90 2.80 4.72
N ALA A 7 -8.75 2.42 4.17
CA ALA A 7 -7.54 3.23 4.13
C ALA A 7 -6.95 3.17 2.73
N VAL A 8 -5.92 3.97 2.48
CA VAL A 8 -5.10 3.86 1.29
C VAL A 8 -3.67 3.55 1.66
N LEU A 9 -3.05 2.71 0.82
CA LEU A 9 -1.64 2.40 0.87
C LEU A 9 -0.92 3.28 -0.15
N LEU A 10 -0.14 4.23 0.36
CA LEU A 10 0.82 5.02 -0.39
C LEU A 10 2.13 4.25 -0.50
N ARG A 11 2.60 4.02 -1.73
CA ARG A 11 3.93 3.49 -2.01
C ARG A 11 4.77 4.51 -2.75
N ILE A 12 5.98 4.70 -2.27
CA ILE A 12 6.96 5.63 -2.83
C ILE A 12 8.20 4.83 -3.19
N PHE A 13 8.51 4.77 -4.48
CA PHE A 13 9.65 4.06 -5.02
C PHE A 13 10.77 5.06 -5.31
N THR A 14 11.91 4.84 -4.68
CA THR A 14 13.09 5.73 -4.69
C THR A 14 14.37 4.88 -4.60
N SER A 15 15.52 5.53 -4.60
CA SER A 15 16.83 4.94 -4.36
C SER A 15 17.32 5.18 -2.93
N ALA A 16 18.19 4.30 -2.43
CA ALA A 16 18.98 4.56 -1.22
C ALA A 16 19.94 5.76 -1.37
N ASP A 17 20.29 6.13 -2.60
CA ASP A 17 21.20 7.23 -2.93
C ASP A 17 20.46 8.55 -3.17
N ASP A 18 19.14 8.53 -3.34
CA ASP A 18 18.35 9.75 -3.45
C ASP A 18 18.46 10.58 -2.16
N ARG A 19 18.43 11.91 -2.32
CA ARG A 19 18.65 12.87 -1.24
C ARG A 19 17.55 13.94 -1.23
N CYS A 20 17.26 14.44 -0.04
CA CYS A 20 16.44 15.62 0.22
C CYS A 20 17.29 16.58 1.05
N GLY A 21 17.97 17.52 0.38
CA GLY A 21 19.06 18.27 1.01
C GLY A 21 20.22 17.35 1.38
N GLU A 22 20.62 17.36 2.66
CA GLU A 22 21.72 16.52 3.17
C GLU A 22 21.26 15.11 3.59
N ASP A 23 19.95 14.89 3.75
CA ASP A 23 19.40 13.63 4.27
C ASP A 23 19.04 12.65 3.14
N PRO A 24 19.16 11.32 3.38
CA PRO A 24 18.58 10.32 2.49
C PRO A 24 17.08 10.53 2.31
N LEU A 25 16.59 10.53 1.06
CA LEU A 25 15.21 10.87 0.73
C LEU A 25 14.21 9.99 1.48
N TYR A 26 14.41 8.67 1.50
CA TYR A 26 13.52 7.75 2.22
C TYR A 26 13.44 8.06 3.73
N LEU A 27 14.54 8.51 4.34
CA LEU A 27 14.58 8.85 5.76
C LEU A 27 13.87 10.18 6.01
N ALA A 28 14.10 11.17 5.14
CA ALA A 28 13.40 12.44 5.18
C ALA A 28 11.88 12.24 5.06
N ILE A 29 11.42 11.38 4.14
CA ILE A 29 10.00 11.03 3.95
C ILE A 29 9.42 10.44 5.24
N VAL A 30 10.09 9.45 5.84
CA VAL A 30 9.61 8.82 7.09
C VAL A 30 9.55 9.84 8.23
N ASN A 31 10.56 10.70 8.35
CA ASN A 31 10.57 11.75 9.36
C ASN A 31 9.42 12.74 9.16
N LYS A 32 9.17 13.16 7.92
CA LYS A 32 8.04 14.06 7.59
C LYS A 32 6.69 13.40 7.81
N ALA A 33 6.53 12.13 7.44
CA ALA A 33 5.33 11.35 7.74
C ALA A 33 5.06 11.30 9.25
N ARG A 34 6.11 11.09 10.07
CA ARG A 34 6.03 11.11 11.53
C ARG A 34 5.67 12.49 12.08
N GLU A 35 6.26 13.56 11.56
CA GLU A 35 5.94 14.95 11.93
C GLU A 35 4.48 15.31 11.61
N ARG A 36 3.98 14.82 10.47
CA ARG A 36 2.57 14.94 10.05
C ARG A 36 1.63 13.98 10.79
N GLN A 37 2.18 13.19 11.73
CA GLN A 37 1.46 12.24 12.56
C GLN A 37 0.70 11.18 11.74
N LEU A 38 1.24 10.77 10.59
CA LEU A 38 0.68 9.64 9.86
C LEU A 38 0.77 8.37 10.72
N ALA A 39 -0.16 7.44 10.49
CA ALA A 39 -0.35 6.30 11.38
C ALA A 39 0.85 5.35 11.46
N GLY A 40 1.68 5.30 10.41
CA GLY A 40 2.95 4.58 10.39
C GLY A 40 3.58 4.58 9.01
N ALA A 41 4.87 4.29 8.94
CA ALA A 41 5.60 4.12 7.69
C ALA A 41 6.52 2.91 7.79
N THR A 42 6.64 2.14 6.71
CA THR A 42 7.57 1.02 6.59
C THR A 42 8.52 1.27 5.43
N VAL A 43 9.80 1.00 5.62
CA VAL A 43 10.81 1.10 4.56
C VAL A 43 11.26 -0.31 4.18
N LEU A 44 11.15 -0.64 2.90
CA LEU A 44 11.62 -1.89 2.32
C LEU A 44 12.81 -1.60 1.41
N ARG A 45 13.90 -2.36 1.54
CA ARG A 45 15.08 -2.24 0.68
C ARG A 45 15.22 -3.50 -0.15
N GLY A 46 15.16 -3.37 -1.46
CA GLY A 46 15.36 -4.48 -2.38
C GLY A 46 16.84 -4.70 -2.69
N PRO A 47 17.25 -5.92 -3.07
CA PRO A 47 18.62 -6.19 -3.48
C PRO A 47 18.93 -5.70 -4.91
N LEU A 48 17.90 -5.55 -5.76
CA LEU A 48 18.00 -5.13 -7.17
C LEU A 48 16.66 -4.53 -7.64
N GLY A 49 16.69 -3.60 -8.60
CA GLY A 49 15.49 -2.99 -9.21
C GLY A 49 15.81 -2.19 -10.48
N PHE A 50 14.78 -1.82 -11.25
CA PHE A 50 14.91 -0.99 -12.45
C PHE A 50 13.71 -0.01 -12.56
N GLY A 51 13.89 1.15 -13.20
CA GLY A 51 12.84 2.16 -13.31
C GLY A 51 13.20 3.33 -14.23
N VAL A 52 12.27 4.28 -14.36
CA VAL A 52 12.33 5.43 -15.29
C VAL A 52 13.47 6.40 -14.94
N SER A 53 13.80 6.54 -13.66
CA SER A 53 14.71 7.59 -13.18
C SER A 53 16.20 7.24 -13.16
N ARG A 54 16.66 6.01 -13.40
CA ARG A 54 18.08 5.75 -13.77
C ARG A 54 18.31 4.32 -14.27
N ARG A 55 19.09 4.29 -15.35
CA ARG A 55 19.57 3.17 -16.16
C ARG A 55 19.83 1.88 -15.37
N MET A 56 19.51 0.75 -16.00
CA MET A 56 19.85 -0.63 -15.62
C MET A 56 21.08 -0.71 -14.70
N HIS A 57 20.90 -1.16 -13.46
CA HIS A 57 21.98 -1.51 -12.53
C HIS A 57 22.76 -2.72 -13.06
N GLN A 58 23.57 -2.52 -14.09
CA GLN A 58 24.58 -3.49 -14.46
C GLN A 58 25.77 -3.34 -13.50
N PRO A 59 26.36 -4.44 -13.02
CA PRO A 59 27.53 -4.42 -12.18
C PRO A 59 28.73 -3.93 -13.00
N HIS A 60 28.95 -2.62 -13.04
CA HIS A 60 30.19 -2.06 -13.57
C HIS A 60 31.30 -2.22 -12.53
N LEU A 61 32.01 -3.35 -12.59
CA LEU A 61 33.41 -3.59 -12.19
C LEU A 61 33.99 -3.02 -10.86
N PHE A 62 33.19 -2.40 -9.98
CA PHE A 62 33.55 -1.88 -8.67
C PHE A 62 32.31 -1.86 -7.74
N PRO A 63 32.20 -2.72 -6.70
CA PRO A 63 30.93 -3.02 -6.05
C PRO A 63 30.73 -2.28 -4.70
N LEU A 64 30.93 -0.96 -4.63
CA LEU A 64 30.92 -0.27 -3.32
C LEU A 64 29.71 0.62 -3.02
N THR A 65 28.89 0.98 -4.00
CA THR A 65 27.60 1.65 -3.77
C THR A 65 26.57 1.06 -4.72
N LEU A 66 25.81 0.09 -4.21
CA LEU A 66 24.63 -0.39 -4.90
C LEU A 66 23.54 0.67 -4.70
N ASP A 67 23.17 1.35 -5.79
CA ASP A 67 21.93 2.13 -5.90
C ASP A 67 20.77 1.14 -5.74
N LEU A 68 20.42 0.88 -4.48
CA LEU A 68 19.46 -0.14 -4.10
C LEU A 68 18.07 0.48 -4.12
N PRO A 69 17.07 -0.18 -4.74
CA PRO A 69 15.71 0.30 -4.70
C PRO A 69 15.20 0.30 -3.27
N VAL A 70 14.55 1.40 -2.90
CA VAL A 70 13.89 1.59 -1.61
C VAL A 70 12.42 1.88 -1.88
N VAL A 71 11.55 1.21 -1.14
CA VAL A 71 10.10 1.46 -1.15
C VAL A 71 9.69 1.93 0.22
N VAL A 72 9.06 3.10 0.30
CA VAL A 72 8.41 3.59 1.52
C VAL A 72 6.91 3.33 1.39
N GLU A 73 6.36 2.57 2.33
CA GLU A 73 4.93 2.25 2.42
C GLU A 73 4.30 2.98 3.60
N ILE A 74 3.20 3.70 3.36
CA ILE A 74 2.41 4.39 4.39
C ILE A 74 0.95 4.00 4.22
N VAL A 75 0.31 3.52 5.28
CA VAL A 75 -1.11 3.18 5.30
C VAL A 75 -1.82 4.12 6.27
N ASP A 76 -2.76 4.91 5.75
CA ASP A 76 -3.56 5.82 6.56
C ASP A 76 -4.91 6.14 5.86
N ALA A 77 -5.75 6.93 6.52
CA ALA A 77 -6.96 7.48 5.94
C ALA A 77 -6.64 8.25 4.64
N GLU A 78 -7.53 8.17 3.65
CA GLU A 78 -7.34 8.80 2.33
C GLU A 78 -7.05 10.30 2.46
N GLU A 79 -7.80 11.01 3.30
CA GLU A 79 -7.67 12.45 3.49
C GLU A 79 -6.31 12.84 4.09
N ARG A 80 -5.75 11.96 4.95
CA ARG A 80 -4.44 12.18 5.57
C ARG A 80 -3.31 11.98 4.55
N ILE A 81 -3.47 11.00 3.67
CA ILE A 81 -2.53 10.73 2.58
C ILE A 81 -2.59 11.86 1.56
N GLU A 82 -3.77 12.29 1.13
CA GLU A 82 -3.95 13.44 0.24
C GLU A 82 -3.30 14.70 0.79
N ALA A 83 -3.46 14.98 2.09
CA ALA A 83 -2.81 16.12 2.75
C ALA A 83 -1.27 16.00 2.81
N PHE A 84 -0.74 14.78 2.70
CA PHE A 84 0.71 14.53 2.68
C PHE A 84 1.30 14.63 1.27
N LEU A 85 0.52 14.39 0.21
CA LEU A 85 1.02 14.39 -1.17
C LEU A 85 1.73 15.70 -1.59
N PRO A 86 1.24 16.91 -1.27
CA PRO A 86 1.95 18.14 -1.62
C PRO A 86 3.33 18.25 -0.94
N VAL A 87 3.44 17.75 0.29
CA VAL A 87 4.71 17.73 1.03
C VAL A 87 5.67 16.76 0.38
N LEU A 88 5.17 15.60 -0.06
CA LEU A 88 5.96 14.62 -0.76
C LEU A 88 6.47 15.15 -2.10
N ASP A 89 5.62 15.88 -2.83
CA ASP A 89 5.96 16.51 -4.12
C ASP A 89 7.12 17.51 -3.98
N GLU A 90 7.13 18.32 -2.93
CA GLU A 90 8.24 19.25 -2.64
C GLU A 90 9.57 18.54 -2.32
N MET A 91 9.51 17.29 -1.85
CA MET A 91 10.68 16.51 -1.43
C MET A 91 11.28 15.66 -2.55
N MET A 92 10.48 15.31 -3.56
CA MET A 92 10.86 14.35 -4.60
C MET A 92 11.14 15.05 -5.93
N GLU A 93 12.36 14.92 -6.44
CA GLU A 93 12.67 15.38 -7.79
C GLU A 93 12.18 14.40 -8.88
N SER A 94 12.24 13.11 -8.59
CA SER A 94 11.79 12.04 -9.50
C SER A 94 11.51 10.75 -8.74
N GLY A 95 10.61 9.91 -9.25
CA GLY A 95 10.29 8.62 -8.65
C GLY A 95 8.97 8.07 -9.18
N LEU A 96 8.55 6.94 -8.62
CA LEU A 96 7.20 6.41 -8.83
C LEU A 96 6.45 6.47 -7.50
N VAL A 97 5.22 6.98 -7.55
CA VAL A 97 4.32 7.02 -6.41
C VAL A 97 3.02 6.35 -6.81
N THR A 98 2.52 5.43 -5.98
CA THR A 98 1.24 4.74 -6.23
C THR A 98 0.34 4.79 -5.00
N LEU A 99 -0.96 4.75 -5.25
CA LEU A 99 -2.01 4.63 -4.23
C LEU A 99 -2.84 3.39 -4.50
N GLU A 100 -3.08 2.60 -3.45
CA GLU A 100 -3.91 1.39 -3.51
C GLU A 100 -4.93 1.40 -2.37
N LYS A 101 -6.16 0.94 -2.63
CA LYS A 101 -7.16 0.77 -1.57
C LYS A 101 -6.75 -0.36 -0.64
N ALA A 102 -6.73 -0.09 0.66
CA ALA A 102 -6.38 -1.05 1.70
C ALA A 102 -7.53 -1.17 2.72
N ARG A 103 -7.81 -2.41 3.15
CA ARG A 103 -8.72 -2.65 4.27
C ARG A 103 -7.92 -2.95 5.52
N VAL A 104 -7.96 -2.06 6.50
CA VAL A 104 -7.21 -2.21 7.74
C VAL A 104 -7.98 -3.12 8.67
N LEU A 105 -7.43 -4.30 8.86
CA LEU A 105 -8.04 -5.32 9.71
C LEU A 105 -7.69 -5.10 11.18
N GLN A 106 -6.45 -4.71 11.46
CA GLN A 106 -5.97 -4.52 12.82
C GLN A 106 -4.90 -3.43 12.80
N TYR A 107 -5.07 -2.48 13.73
CA TYR A 107 -4.05 -1.48 14.05
C TYR A 107 -3.79 -1.51 15.57
N GLY A 108 -2.55 -1.32 16.00
CA GLY A 108 -2.16 -1.36 17.43
C GLY A 108 -2.00 -2.76 18.06
N ARG A 109 -1.89 -2.82 19.40
CA ARG A 109 -1.64 -4.07 20.15
C ARG A 109 -2.87 -4.98 20.18
N LYS A 110 -2.65 -6.27 19.89
CA LYS A 110 -3.66 -7.33 19.82
C LYS A 110 -4.40 -7.54 21.15
N ARG A 111 -5.72 -7.60 21.11
CA ARG A 111 -6.50 -8.55 21.93
C ARG A 111 -6.46 -9.91 21.21
N SER A 112 -6.10 -10.97 21.95
CA SER A 112 -6.03 -12.35 21.44
C SER A 112 -7.24 -12.76 20.56
N GLY A 113 -6.99 -13.43 19.44
CA GLY A 113 -8.01 -14.13 18.62
C GLY A 113 -8.76 -13.33 17.54
N TYR A 114 -8.50 -12.03 17.33
CA TYR A 114 -9.26 -11.21 16.37
C TYR A 114 -9.08 -11.64 14.90
N LEU A 115 -7.85 -11.92 14.46
CA LEU A 115 -7.56 -12.25 13.06
C LEU A 115 -8.13 -13.61 12.63
N GLU A 116 -8.21 -14.59 13.53
CA GLU A 116 -8.80 -15.91 13.23
C GLU A 116 -10.30 -15.79 12.91
N ARG A 117 -11.05 -15.06 13.74
CA ARG A 117 -12.48 -14.79 13.50
C ARG A 117 -12.72 -13.97 12.22
N LEU A 118 -11.76 -13.13 11.85
CA LEU A 118 -11.88 -12.29 10.67
C LEU A 118 -11.62 -13.07 9.37
N LYS A 119 -10.67 -14.01 9.37
CA LYS A 119 -10.46 -14.93 8.25
C LYS A 119 -11.73 -15.73 7.96
N GLU A 120 -12.39 -16.25 8.99
CA GLU A 120 -13.64 -16.99 8.83
C GLU A 120 -14.73 -16.15 8.13
N ARG A 121 -14.82 -14.85 8.43
CA ARG A 121 -15.85 -13.97 7.84
C ARG A 121 -15.50 -13.48 6.44
N LEU A 122 -14.22 -13.20 6.16
CA LEU A 122 -13.80 -12.67 4.85
C LEU A 122 -13.72 -13.75 3.77
N PHE A 123 -13.41 -15.01 4.14
CA PHE A 123 -13.22 -16.09 3.17
C PHE A 123 -14.35 -17.14 3.16
N HIS A 124 -15.34 -17.07 4.06
CA HIS A 124 -16.53 -17.96 4.04
C HIS A 124 -17.87 -17.26 3.77
N ALA A 125 -17.88 -15.97 3.43
CA ALA A 125 -19.07 -15.35 2.86
C ALA A 125 -19.29 -15.96 1.45
N ARG A 126 -20.35 -16.78 1.28
CA ARG A 126 -20.76 -17.22 -0.06
C ARG A 126 -20.99 -15.99 -0.94
N PRO A 127 -20.65 -16.04 -2.25
CA PRO A 127 -21.09 -14.99 -3.16
C PRO A 127 -22.62 -14.83 -3.05
N PRO A 128 -23.17 -13.61 -3.21
CA PRO A 128 -24.61 -13.44 -3.26
C PRO A 128 -25.14 -14.35 -4.36
N GLU A 129 -26.03 -15.28 -4.01
CA GLU A 129 -26.74 -16.10 -5.00
C GLU A 129 -27.44 -15.10 -5.95
N GLU A 130 -27.09 -15.14 -7.23
CA GLU A 130 -27.81 -14.37 -8.25
C GLU A 130 -29.31 -14.67 -8.11
N PRO A 131 -30.19 -13.66 -8.14
CA PRO A 131 -31.62 -13.91 -8.06
C PRO A 131 -31.97 -14.79 -9.26
N ARG A 132 -32.42 -16.01 -8.98
CA ARG A 132 -33.01 -16.89 -9.99
C ARG A 132 -34.05 -16.05 -10.72
N THR A 133 -33.85 -15.84 -12.02
CA THR A 133 -34.83 -15.19 -12.86
C THR A 133 -36.15 -15.93 -12.67
N ALA A 134 -37.24 -15.18 -12.50
CA ALA A 134 -38.59 -15.68 -12.24
C ALA A 134 -39.19 -16.51 -13.40
N GLU A 135 -38.35 -17.02 -14.29
CA GLU A 135 -38.72 -17.73 -15.52
C GLU A 135 -38.63 -19.25 -15.37
N GLU A 136 -37.94 -19.78 -14.35
CA GLU A 136 -37.89 -21.23 -14.06
C GLU A 136 -38.96 -21.73 -13.07
N ALA A 137 -39.83 -20.85 -12.57
CA ALA A 137 -40.87 -21.20 -11.59
C ALA A 137 -42.25 -21.53 -12.20
N ALA A 138 -42.36 -21.63 -13.54
CA ALA A 138 -43.64 -21.85 -14.20
C ALA A 138 -43.56 -22.86 -15.35
N GLU A 139 -43.31 -24.13 -15.03
CA GLU A 139 -43.90 -25.23 -15.79
C GLU A 139 -44.68 -26.13 -14.82
N PRO A 140 -46.02 -26.00 -14.75
CA PRO A 140 -46.85 -27.05 -14.22
C PRO A 140 -46.97 -28.16 -15.26
N SER A 141 -46.56 -29.34 -14.83
CA SER A 141 -47.05 -30.64 -15.26
C SER A 141 -48.51 -30.62 -15.77
N ASP A 142 -48.66 -31.22 -16.95
CA ASP A 142 -49.73 -32.17 -17.29
C ASP A 142 -51.14 -31.61 -17.57
N GLN A 143 -51.50 -31.56 -18.86
CA GLN A 143 -52.82 -31.91 -19.39
C GLN A 143 -52.82 -31.94 -20.92
N ARG A 144 -52.67 -33.14 -21.50
CA ARG A 144 -53.59 -33.77 -22.49
C ARG A 144 -52.97 -34.98 -23.19
#